data_AF-A0AAE0UAQ9-F1
#
_entry.id   AF-A0AAE0UAQ9-F1
#
_cell.length_a   1.000
_cell.length_b   1.000
_cell.length_c   1.000
_cell.angle_alpha   90.00
_cell.angle_beta   90.00
_cell.angle_gamma   90.00
#
_symmetry.space_group_name_H-M   'P 1'
#
loop_
_entity.id
_entity.type
_entity.pdbx_description
1 polymer ?
#
loop_
_entity_poly.entity_id
_entity_poly.type
_entity_poly.pdbx_seq_one_letter_code
_entity_poly.pdbx_strand_id
1 'polypeptide(L)'
;MALRLKRGQSLCCFPVPLPQLRAFASTSSATTKLLPLLPLLPYRPLVRPSPNRPAHANKNTHQNGLSLHQRQTNSSITNSIPCCCYYHSSTRKANTQVCVEARSASSPIWSSIATRQLRGARSKSTMASDSSAGSDPLHPKVNMPRMVYGTAWKKNRTADLVYQAIKEGFRGIDTAAMKRHYSEELTGEGIRRAIKDGIVTREELYVQTKYTPHDDAFLAEPALYPTITSQVLASVKSSLRNLAHSESDDKDETSYIDCLIMHSPFPDPVSTLEAWTALQSFVPHRIRSLGISNITLPELQYLVADPHVTVYPTVIQNRFRRAERRWDYELRRWCANQNSTRWKGEKRTRYQGFWTLTGNRGDWPTQKFVRDLAVAVPKTVQEVEALEAEAATATATATAAAAAAEETEEQKEGAGRGLVDGEAEAGTGDDVLGKSGDAELGISLEAAWYALIILGADVVVLNGTTSQQHMREDLECLERVDRWRKTPQGKKVWYECFEGFKALVGMPPPPS
;
A
#
# COMPACT_ATOMS: atom_id res chain seq x y z
N MET A 1 12.71 -27.28 -62.64
CA MET A 1 12.12 -27.20 -64.00
C MET A 1 10.96 -26.21 -63.93
N ALA A 2 11.01 -25.17 -64.74
CA ALA A 2 10.05 -24.07 -64.79
C ALA A 2 8.84 -24.39 -65.71
N LEU A 3 7.89 -23.44 -65.73
CA LEU A 3 6.83 -23.18 -66.74
C LEU A 3 5.47 -23.87 -66.47
N ARG A 4 4.29 -23.27 -66.69
CA ARG A 4 3.90 -21.98 -67.30
C ARG A 4 2.41 -21.68 -67.00
N LEU A 5 2.10 -20.39 -67.02
CA LEU A 5 0.79 -19.72 -66.94
C LEU A 5 -0.15 -19.93 -68.15
N LYS A 6 -1.47 -19.73 -67.94
CA LYS A 6 -2.36 -18.76 -68.66
C LYS A 6 -3.76 -18.69 -67.98
N ARG A 7 -4.15 -17.51 -67.44
CA ARG A 7 -5.15 -16.51 -67.94
C ARG A 7 -6.59 -17.02 -68.00
N GLY A 8 -7.63 -16.36 -67.49
CA GLY A 8 -7.80 -15.06 -66.81
C GLY A 8 -9.27 -14.65 -66.84
N GLN A 9 -9.72 -13.78 -65.92
CA GLN A 9 -10.83 -12.84 -66.12
C GLN A 9 -10.75 -11.70 -65.07
N SER A 10 -10.80 -10.47 -65.58
CA SER A 10 -11.00 -9.17 -64.90
C SER A 10 -12.48 -9.07 -64.44
N LEU A 11 -12.97 -8.18 -63.56
CA LEU A 11 -12.66 -6.77 -63.26
C LEU A 11 -13.50 -6.32 -62.03
N CYS A 12 -13.10 -5.19 -61.44
CA CYS A 12 -13.89 -4.20 -60.69
C CYS A 12 -13.96 -4.25 -59.14
N CYS A 13 -13.21 -3.30 -58.57
CA CYS A 13 -13.33 -2.73 -57.25
C CYS A 13 -14.63 -1.92 -57.08
N PHE A 14 -15.25 -1.95 -55.90
CA PHE A 14 -16.04 -0.85 -55.33
C PHE A 14 -15.89 -0.81 -53.79
N PRO A 15 -16.02 0.37 -53.15
CA PRO A 15 -15.53 0.67 -51.80
C PRO A 15 -16.61 0.46 -50.71
N VAL A 16 -16.16 0.28 -49.47
CA VAL A 16 -17.01 0.15 -48.27
C VAL A 16 -17.17 1.53 -47.59
N PRO A 17 -18.38 1.94 -47.16
CA PRO A 17 -18.66 3.32 -46.74
C PRO A 17 -18.48 3.58 -45.22
N LEU A 18 -18.12 4.84 -44.91
CA LEU A 18 -18.17 5.46 -43.57
C LEU A 18 -19.63 5.76 -43.14
N PRO A 19 -19.98 5.64 -41.85
CA PRO A 19 -21.31 6.02 -41.36
C PRO A 19 -21.41 7.54 -41.10
N GLN A 20 -22.42 8.16 -41.68
CA GLN A 20 -22.81 9.56 -41.45
C GLN A 20 -23.70 9.72 -40.20
N LEU A 21 -23.45 10.79 -39.46
CA LEU A 21 -24.29 11.34 -38.41
C LEU A 21 -25.69 11.72 -38.95
N ARG A 22 -26.74 11.33 -38.21
CA ARG A 22 -28.09 11.91 -38.36
C ARG A 22 -28.29 13.01 -37.33
N ALA A 23 -28.49 14.23 -37.84
CA ALA A 23 -29.05 15.36 -37.11
C ALA A 23 -30.57 15.19 -36.95
N PHE A 24 -31.09 15.50 -35.76
CA PHE A 24 -32.50 15.80 -35.55
C PHE A 24 -32.62 17.29 -35.23
N ALA A 25 -33.43 18.00 -36.02
CA ALA A 25 -33.84 19.37 -35.76
C ALA A 25 -35.33 19.39 -35.39
N SER A 26 -35.67 20.07 -34.29
CA SER A 26 -37.00 20.68 -34.10
C SER A 26 -36.86 21.98 -33.29
N THR A 27 -37.17 23.11 -33.94
CA THR A 27 -37.96 24.29 -33.51
C THR A 27 -38.15 24.55 -32.01
N SER A 28 -38.10 25.76 -31.40
CA SER A 28 -38.11 27.16 -31.87
C SER A 28 -37.83 28.11 -30.68
N SER A 29 -37.43 29.35 -31.01
CA SER A 29 -37.62 30.62 -30.26
C SER A 29 -36.78 30.90 -29.01
N ALA A 30 -35.85 31.88 -29.11
CA ALA A 30 -36.10 33.26 -28.69
C ALA A 30 -34.79 34.06 -28.44
N THR A 31 -34.68 35.18 -29.17
CA THR A 31 -34.02 36.46 -28.83
C THR A 31 -32.51 36.53 -28.55
N THR A 32 -31.82 37.00 -29.59
CA THR A 32 -30.52 37.67 -29.62
C THR A 32 -30.47 38.95 -28.75
N LYS A 33 -29.45 39.07 -27.90
CA LYS A 33 -28.81 40.36 -27.56
C LYS A 33 -27.30 40.24 -27.77
N LEU A 34 -26.77 41.20 -28.49
CA LEU A 34 -25.39 41.33 -28.98
C LEU A 34 -24.52 42.18 -28.02
N LEU A 35 -23.20 41.94 -28.14
CA LEU A 35 -22.01 42.76 -27.81
C LEU A 35 -21.36 42.63 -26.40
N PRO A 36 -20.03 42.89 -26.26
CA PRO A 36 -18.94 42.83 -27.24
C PRO A 36 -17.68 42.05 -26.76
N LEU A 37 -16.82 41.74 -27.74
CA LEU A 37 -15.42 41.32 -27.58
C LEU A 37 -14.56 42.45 -26.97
N LEU A 38 -13.69 42.11 -26.02
CA LEU A 38 -12.57 42.93 -25.53
C LEU A 38 -11.32 42.05 -25.35
N PRO A 39 -10.10 42.63 -25.38
CA PRO A 39 -8.96 42.06 -26.08
C PRO A 39 -7.98 41.30 -25.18
N LEU A 40 -7.14 40.51 -25.85
CA LEU A 40 -6.00 39.79 -25.30
C LEU A 40 -4.99 40.77 -24.66
N LEU A 41 -4.61 40.49 -23.40
CA LEU A 41 -3.47 41.12 -22.72
C LEU A 41 -2.34 40.11 -22.52
N PRO A 42 -1.07 40.56 -22.54
CA PRO A 42 0.09 39.68 -22.65
C PRO A 42 0.50 39.04 -21.31
N TYR A 43 1.04 37.84 -21.43
CA TYR A 43 1.67 37.02 -20.40
C TYR A 43 2.83 37.76 -19.70
N ARG A 44 2.84 37.80 -18.36
CA ARG A 44 4.02 38.16 -17.54
C ARG A 44 4.40 36.97 -16.65
N PRO A 45 5.70 36.61 -16.53
CA PRO A 45 6.13 35.49 -15.71
C PRO A 45 6.15 35.85 -14.22
N LEU A 46 5.58 34.98 -13.39
CA LEU A 46 5.65 35.06 -11.92
C LEU A 46 7.02 34.60 -11.43
N VAL A 47 7.82 35.54 -10.96
CA VAL A 47 9.04 35.31 -10.18
C VAL A 47 8.65 34.91 -8.74
N ARG A 48 9.19 33.78 -8.25
CA ARG A 48 9.02 33.33 -6.86
C ARG A 48 9.90 34.16 -5.90
N PRO A 49 9.40 34.61 -4.73
CA PRO A 49 10.25 35.19 -3.71
C PRO A 49 10.93 34.10 -2.85
N SER A 50 12.19 34.33 -2.52
CA SER A 50 13.04 33.56 -1.59
C SER A 50 12.63 33.83 -0.12
N PRO A 51 12.73 32.85 0.80
CA PRO A 51 12.41 33.10 2.21
C PRO A 51 13.62 33.67 2.95
N ASN A 52 13.56 34.98 3.26
CA ASN A 52 14.40 35.59 4.29
C ASN A 52 13.77 35.43 5.68
N ARG A 53 14.58 34.94 6.63
CA ARG A 53 14.34 34.98 8.08
C ARG A 53 14.12 36.41 8.58
N PRO A 54 13.22 36.63 9.55
CA PRO A 54 13.37 37.75 10.46
C PRO A 54 13.97 37.29 11.79
N ALA A 55 15.04 37.99 12.21
CA ALA A 55 15.54 38.02 13.56
C ALA A 55 15.02 39.30 14.24
N HIS A 56 14.31 39.15 15.35
CA HIS A 56 14.12 40.17 16.38
C HIS A 56 13.99 39.41 17.71
N ALA A 57 15.01 39.44 18.56
CA ALA A 57 15.28 40.48 19.55
C ALA A 57 14.13 40.59 20.56
N ASN A 58 14.26 39.90 21.69
CA ASN A 58 13.57 40.29 22.91
C ASN A 58 14.60 40.40 24.05
N LYS A 59 14.74 41.62 24.56
CA LYS A 59 15.48 41.94 25.78
C LYS A 59 14.53 41.66 26.94
N ASN A 60 14.96 40.85 27.90
CA ASN A 60 14.64 41.13 29.29
C ASN A 60 15.72 40.55 30.20
N THR A 61 16.20 41.46 31.04
CA THR A 61 17.23 41.37 32.05
C THR A 61 16.79 40.51 33.24
N HIS A 62 17.67 39.65 33.73
CA HIS A 62 17.87 39.49 35.18
C HIS A 62 19.34 39.15 35.44
N GLN A 63 19.95 39.99 36.26
CA GLN A 63 21.30 39.84 36.82
C GLN A 63 21.33 38.68 37.81
N ASN A 64 22.42 37.93 37.82
CA ASN A 64 23.21 37.62 39.01
C ASN A 64 24.57 37.07 38.56
N GLY A 65 25.65 37.71 39.01
CA GLY A 65 27.02 37.38 38.64
C GLY A 65 27.65 36.30 39.52
N LEU A 66 28.80 35.78 39.08
CA LEU A 66 30.06 35.76 39.83
C LEU A 66 31.21 35.11 39.01
N SER A 67 32.30 35.90 38.92
CA SER A 67 33.74 35.62 38.79
C SER A 67 34.34 34.63 37.77
N LEU A 68 34.99 35.22 36.75
CA LEU A 68 36.41 35.13 36.36
C LEU A 68 37.31 33.99 36.93
N HIS A 69 37.94 33.25 36.01
CA HIS A 69 39.42 33.11 35.98
C HIS A 69 39.93 32.92 34.54
N GLN A 70 40.92 33.72 34.17
CA GLN A 70 41.56 33.86 32.87
C GLN A 70 43.00 33.35 32.99
N ARG A 71 43.46 32.48 32.08
CA ARG A 71 44.89 32.33 31.77
C ARG A 71 45.06 32.10 30.27
N GLN A 72 45.63 33.11 29.62
CA GLN A 72 46.38 32.99 28.37
C GLN A 72 47.79 32.51 28.67
N THR A 73 48.38 31.69 27.80
CA THR A 73 49.75 31.92 27.30
C THR A 73 49.90 31.35 25.89
N ASN A 74 50.62 32.10 25.07
CA ASN A 74 50.97 31.88 23.67
C ASN A 74 51.99 30.74 23.49
N SER A 75 52.00 30.08 22.33
CA SER A 75 53.08 30.25 21.33
C SER A 75 52.94 29.30 20.13
N SER A 76 53.32 29.86 19.00
CA SER A 76 53.31 29.43 17.60
C SER A 76 54.45 28.47 17.22
N ILE A 77 54.21 27.50 16.32
CA ILE A 77 55.19 27.02 15.31
C ILE A 77 54.44 26.65 14.00
N THR A 78 55.09 26.96 12.89
CA THR A 78 54.66 27.06 11.49
C THR A 78 54.82 25.79 10.63
N ASN A 79 54.04 25.74 9.54
CA ASN A 79 54.29 25.19 8.19
C ASN A 79 54.76 23.72 7.99
N SER A 80 54.02 22.95 7.18
CA SER A 80 54.32 22.72 5.73
C SER A 80 53.46 21.61 5.10
N ILE A 81 52.99 21.87 3.88
CA ILE A 81 52.37 20.96 2.89
C ILE A 81 53.50 20.12 2.22
N PRO A 82 53.22 18.97 1.57
CA PRO A 82 53.20 19.01 0.10
C PRO A 82 52.16 18.12 -0.60
N CYS A 83 51.89 18.50 -1.84
CA CYS A 83 51.06 17.86 -2.85
C CYS A 83 51.95 17.14 -3.90
N CYS A 84 51.35 16.21 -4.65
CA CYS A 84 51.75 15.63 -5.94
C CYS A 84 52.98 14.70 -6.04
N CYS A 85 52.77 13.54 -6.67
CA CYS A 85 53.49 13.14 -7.90
C CYS A 85 52.77 12.01 -8.66
N TYR A 86 52.47 12.30 -9.93
CA TYR A 86 52.22 11.38 -11.04
C TYR A 86 53.50 10.59 -11.37
N TYR A 87 53.41 9.35 -11.85
CA TYR A 87 54.33 8.81 -12.86
C TYR A 87 53.68 7.70 -13.70
N HIS A 88 54.00 7.71 -15.00
CA HIS A 88 53.45 6.91 -16.08
C HIS A 88 54.54 6.05 -16.73
N SER A 89 54.10 5.03 -17.49
CA SER A 89 54.86 4.14 -18.40
C SER A 89 55.65 3.01 -17.71
N SER A 90 55.73 1.77 -18.22
CA SER A 90 55.90 1.35 -19.61
C SER A 90 55.49 -0.10 -19.87
N THR A 91 55.17 -0.37 -21.13
CA THR A 91 54.83 -1.66 -21.75
C THR A 91 56.04 -2.57 -21.98
N ARG A 92 55.86 -3.90 -21.90
CA ARG A 92 56.58 -4.89 -22.73
C ARG A 92 55.79 -6.21 -22.84
N LYS A 93 55.68 -6.69 -24.07
CA LYS A 93 55.13 -7.98 -24.51
C LYS A 93 56.15 -9.10 -24.26
N ALA A 94 55.69 -10.32 -23.97
CA ALA A 94 56.28 -11.57 -24.48
C ALA A 94 55.30 -12.76 -24.33
N ASN A 95 55.18 -13.51 -25.42
CA ASN A 95 54.55 -14.84 -25.58
C ASN A 95 55.25 -15.92 -24.74
N THR A 96 54.47 -16.93 -24.28
CA THR A 96 54.60 -18.38 -24.55
C THR A 96 53.59 -19.13 -23.65
N GLN A 97 52.55 -19.77 -24.19
CA GLN A 97 52.49 -21.14 -24.72
C GLN A 97 52.38 -22.23 -23.63
N VAL A 98 51.16 -22.79 -23.53
CA VAL A 98 50.77 -24.20 -23.30
C VAL A 98 51.43 -24.95 -22.13
N CYS A 99 50.60 -25.43 -21.20
CA CYS A 99 50.54 -26.85 -20.84
C CYS A 99 49.14 -27.21 -20.30
N VAL A 100 48.54 -28.17 -20.99
CA VAL A 100 47.37 -28.96 -20.61
C VAL A 100 47.85 -30.02 -19.64
N GLU A 101 47.16 -30.23 -18.53
CA GLU A 101 47.14 -31.56 -17.91
C GLU A 101 45.77 -31.84 -17.28
N ALA A 102 45.11 -32.81 -17.89
CA ALA A 102 43.94 -33.51 -17.39
C ALA A 102 44.40 -34.74 -16.59
N ARG A 103 43.69 -35.06 -15.50
CA ARG A 103 43.53 -36.39 -14.86
C ARG A 103 42.46 -36.20 -13.78
N SER A 104 41.22 -36.68 -13.96
CA SER A 104 40.69 -38.05 -13.96
C SER A 104 40.67 -38.71 -12.57
N ALA A 105 39.48 -39.25 -12.24
CA ALA A 105 39.15 -40.19 -11.15
C ALA A 105 39.13 -39.57 -9.74
N SER A 106 38.21 -39.89 -8.83
CA SER A 106 37.10 -40.85 -8.77
C SER A 106 36.37 -40.61 -7.44
N SER A 107 35.06 -40.81 -7.39
CA SER A 107 34.26 -40.87 -6.16
C SER A 107 34.81 -41.90 -5.15
N PRO A 108 34.46 -41.79 -3.86
CA PRO A 108 33.45 -42.72 -3.40
C PRO A 108 32.40 -42.15 -2.44
N ILE A 109 31.26 -42.83 -2.52
CA ILE A 109 30.08 -42.85 -1.66
C ILE A 109 30.45 -43.25 -0.23
N TRP A 110 29.87 -42.60 0.78
CA TRP A 110 29.56 -43.22 2.06
C TRP A 110 28.15 -42.82 2.52
N SER A 111 27.33 -43.85 2.69
CA SER A 111 26.06 -43.86 3.41
C SER A 111 26.32 -44.27 4.85
N SER A 112 25.67 -43.65 5.82
CA SER A 112 25.21 -44.37 7.01
C SER A 112 24.15 -43.59 7.79
N ILE A 113 23.00 -44.24 7.92
CA ILE A 113 21.88 -44.00 8.82
C ILE A 113 22.33 -44.06 10.28
N ALA A 114 21.83 -43.16 11.13
CA ALA A 114 21.62 -43.45 12.55
C ALA A 114 20.48 -42.60 13.15
N THR A 115 19.42 -43.31 13.48
CA THR A 115 18.22 -42.94 14.23
C THR A 115 18.55 -42.42 15.63
N ARG A 116 17.92 -41.32 16.07
CA ARG A 116 17.65 -41.15 17.52
C ARG A 116 16.31 -40.47 17.77
N GLN A 117 15.57 -41.15 18.62
CA GLN A 117 14.17 -41.00 18.95
C GLN A 117 14.07 -40.28 20.28
N LEU A 118 13.29 -39.21 20.37
CA LEU A 118 12.75 -38.70 21.63
C LEU A 118 11.29 -38.28 21.41
N ARG A 119 10.40 -38.99 22.11
CA ARG A 119 8.99 -38.64 22.31
C ARG A 119 8.90 -37.67 23.49
N GLY A 120 8.02 -36.68 23.39
CA GLY A 120 7.52 -35.88 24.51
C GLY A 120 6.17 -35.27 24.09
N ALA A 121 5.11 -35.63 24.80
CA ALA A 121 3.70 -35.46 24.41
C ALA A 121 3.06 -34.17 24.93
N ARG A 122 2.08 -33.64 24.17
CA ARG A 122 0.83 -32.90 24.53
C ARG A 122 0.44 -32.00 23.34
N SER A 123 -0.80 -31.71 22.98
CA SER A 123 -2.14 -32.02 23.47
C SER A 123 -3.10 -31.84 22.27
N LYS A 124 -4.22 -32.56 22.23
CA LYS A 124 -5.27 -32.44 21.23
C LYS A 124 -5.89 -31.04 21.26
N SER A 125 -6.00 -30.38 20.11
CA SER A 125 -7.01 -29.35 19.88
C SER A 125 -7.73 -29.64 18.56
N THR A 126 -8.99 -29.26 18.57
CA THR A 126 -10.11 -29.67 17.73
C THR A 126 -10.08 -29.04 16.34
N MET A 127 -10.50 -29.87 15.37
CA MET A 127 -10.85 -29.61 13.96
C MET A 127 -11.14 -28.15 13.61
N ALA A 128 -10.25 -27.52 12.83
CA ALA A 128 -10.59 -26.43 11.93
C ALA A 128 -10.68 -27.00 10.51
N SER A 129 -11.76 -26.67 9.80
CA SER A 129 -12.05 -27.10 8.44
C SER A 129 -10.94 -26.71 7.48
N ASP A 130 -10.23 -27.72 7.00
CA ASP A 130 -9.18 -27.62 6.00
C ASP A 130 -9.80 -27.32 4.62
N SER A 131 -9.49 -26.14 4.08
CA SER A 131 -9.64 -25.85 2.65
C SER A 131 -8.25 -25.65 2.05
N SER A 132 -7.48 -26.73 2.01
CA SER A 132 -6.20 -26.84 1.31
C SER A 132 -6.40 -26.87 -0.21
N ALA A 133 -6.75 -25.71 -0.79
CA ALA A 133 -6.49 -25.47 -2.20
C ALA A 133 -4.98 -25.26 -2.38
N GLY A 134 -4.30 -26.26 -2.94
CA GLY A 134 -2.84 -26.31 -3.09
C GLY A 134 -2.24 -24.98 -3.56
N SER A 135 -1.41 -24.38 -2.70
CA SER A 135 -0.55 -23.27 -3.10
C SER A 135 0.58 -23.82 -3.96
N ASP A 136 0.73 -23.29 -5.17
CA ASP A 136 1.90 -23.49 -5.99
C ASP A 136 3.17 -23.20 -5.15
N PRO A 137 4.11 -24.15 -5.03
CA PRO A 137 5.32 -23.97 -4.22
C PRO A 137 6.22 -22.82 -4.72
N LEU A 138 6.05 -22.34 -5.96
CA LEU A 138 6.71 -21.12 -6.47
C LEU A 138 5.94 -19.83 -6.12
N HIS A 139 4.69 -19.94 -5.71
CA HIS A 139 3.78 -18.82 -5.48
C HIS A 139 2.86 -19.05 -4.26
N PRO A 140 3.40 -19.02 -3.02
CA PRO A 140 2.53 -18.84 -1.86
C PRO A 140 1.79 -17.51 -2.01
N LYS A 141 0.45 -17.54 -1.91
CA LYS A 141 -0.41 -16.36 -1.89
C LYS A 141 -0.11 -15.55 -0.63
N VAL A 142 0.88 -14.65 -0.69
CA VAL A 142 1.06 -13.66 0.37
C VAL A 142 -0.04 -12.63 0.22
N ASN A 143 -1.05 -12.71 1.08
CA ASN A 143 -2.09 -11.70 1.17
C ASN A 143 -1.48 -10.37 1.61
N MET A 144 -1.64 -9.32 0.81
CA MET A 144 -1.22 -7.97 1.17
C MET A 144 -1.84 -7.56 2.52
N PRO A 145 -1.04 -7.18 3.53
CA PRO A 145 -1.56 -6.70 4.81
C PRO A 145 -2.39 -5.43 4.64
N ARG A 146 -3.39 -5.24 5.49
CA ARG A 146 -4.27 -4.04 5.46
C ARG A 146 -3.54 -2.76 5.86
N MET A 147 -2.43 -2.90 6.58
CA MET A 147 -1.52 -1.81 6.91
C MET A 147 -0.09 -2.22 6.55
N VAL A 148 0.58 -1.36 5.79
CA VAL A 148 1.93 -1.58 5.26
C VAL A 148 2.84 -0.46 5.74
N TYR A 149 4.02 -0.80 6.24
CA TYR A 149 4.98 0.15 6.79
C TYR A 149 5.70 0.92 5.67
N GLY A 150 5.51 2.24 5.62
CA GLY A 150 6.13 3.12 4.64
C GLY A 150 7.47 3.68 5.10
N THR A 151 8.51 3.48 4.28
CA THR A 151 9.90 3.86 4.59
C THR A 151 10.34 5.24 4.08
N ALA A 152 9.40 6.03 3.55
CA ALA A 152 9.70 7.39 3.09
C ALA A 152 10.23 8.28 4.24
N TRP A 153 11.22 9.11 3.92
CA TRP A 153 11.79 10.14 4.80
C TRP A 153 12.46 9.62 6.08
N LYS A 154 12.86 8.34 6.13
CA LYS A 154 13.54 7.75 7.30
C LYS A 154 15.06 7.98 7.32
N LYS A 155 15.65 8.25 6.14
CA LYS A 155 17.09 8.52 5.97
C LYS A 155 17.95 7.40 6.57
N ASN A 156 18.98 7.73 7.34
CA ASN A 156 19.87 6.77 7.99
C ASN A 156 19.19 5.88 9.04
N ARG A 157 17.99 6.25 9.53
CA ARG A 157 17.24 5.43 10.50
C ARG A 157 16.38 4.34 9.84
N THR A 158 16.43 4.20 8.51
CA THR A 158 15.55 3.28 7.78
C THR A 158 15.71 1.83 8.27
N ALA A 159 16.94 1.34 8.43
CA ALA A 159 17.17 -0.05 8.86
C ALA A 159 16.60 -0.33 10.26
N ASP A 160 16.88 0.54 11.23
CA ASP A 160 16.38 0.38 12.60
C ASP A 160 14.86 0.48 12.67
N LEU A 161 14.26 1.40 11.93
CA LEU A 161 12.81 1.57 11.92
C LEU A 161 12.08 0.42 11.22
N VAL A 162 12.65 -0.15 10.15
CA VAL A 162 12.10 -1.33 9.47
C VAL A 162 12.19 -2.55 10.39
N TYR A 163 13.35 -2.78 11.00
CA TYR A 163 13.52 -3.85 12.00
C TYR A 163 12.52 -3.71 13.14
N GLN A 164 12.37 -2.50 13.69
CA GLN A 164 11.44 -2.23 14.77
C GLN A 164 9.98 -2.45 14.34
N ALA A 165 9.59 -1.99 13.15
CA ALA A 165 8.24 -2.21 12.64
C ALA A 165 7.91 -3.70 12.51
N ILE A 166 8.83 -4.51 11.97
CA ILE A 166 8.66 -5.96 11.86
C ILE A 166 8.50 -6.60 13.25
N LYS A 167 9.33 -6.17 14.21
CA LYS A 167 9.28 -6.62 15.60
C LYS A 167 7.96 -6.29 16.30
N GLU A 168 7.36 -5.13 16.02
CA GLU A 168 6.04 -4.75 16.55
C GLU A 168 4.86 -5.37 15.78
N GLY A 169 5.11 -6.19 14.75
CA GLY A 169 4.07 -6.98 14.08
C GLY A 169 3.76 -6.57 12.65
N PHE A 170 4.41 -5.55 12.07
CA PHE A 170 4.23 -5.26 10.65
C PHE A 170 4.71 -6.45 9.82
N ARG A 171 3.91 -6.81 8.82
CA ARG A 171 4.23 -7.85 7.82
C ARG A 171 4.26 -7.31 6.39
N GLY A 172 3.95 -6.04 6.20
CA GLY A 172 4.05 -5.36 4.91
C GLY A 172 5.06 -4.23 4.98
N ILE A 173 6.00 -4.16 4.04
CA ILE A 173 7.02 -3.09 3.94
C ILE A 173 6.94 -2.43 2.56
N ASP A 174 6.85 -1.11 2.53
CA ASP A 174 6.84 -0.27 1.33
C ASP A 174 8.07 0.63 1.26
N THR A 175 8.78 0.54 0.15
CA THR A 175 9.92 1.41 -0.19
C THR A 175 9.84 1.85 -1.66
N ALA A 176 10.90 2.46 -2.18
CA ALA A 176 11.00 2.80 -3.60
C ALA A 176 12.47 2.92 -4.05
N ALA A 177 12.75 2.61 -5.32
CA ALA A 177 13.99 2.99 -5.97
C ALA A 177 13.95 4.49 -6.29
N MET A 178 14.09 5.31 -5.25
CA MET A 178 14.17 6.78 -5.33
C MET A 178 14.99 7.32 -4.15
N LYS A 179 16.31 7.48 -4.38
CA LYS A 179 17.28 7.81 -3.32
C LYS A 179 16.97 9.10 -2.55
N ARG A 180 16.24 10.02 -3.17
CA ARG A 180 15.84 11.29 -2.55
C ARG A 180 14.99 11.10 -1.29
N HIS A 181 14.09 10.12 -1.28
CA HIS A 181 13.12 9.93 -0.19
C HIS A 181 13.24 8.57 0.50
N TYR A 182 13.85 7.59 -0.15
CA TYR A 182 13.88 6.19 0.27
C TYR A 182 15.31 5.65 0.27
N SER A 183 15.51 4.55 0.99
CA SER A 183 16.74 3.75 0.94
C SER A 183 16.36 2.27 0.92
N GLU A 184 16.34 1.68 -0.27
CA GLU A 184 16.07 0.24 -0.42
C GLU A 184 17.14 -0.61 0.29
N GLU A 185 18.40 -0.19 0.22
CA GLU A 185 19.53 -0.87 0.86
C GLU A 185 19.32 -0.98 2.38
N LEU A 186 19.02 0.14 3.05
CA LEU A 186 18.73 0.13 4.47
C LEU A 186 17.40 -0.56 4.79
N THR A 187 16.45 -0.57 3.86
CA THR A 187 15.20 -1.35 4.02
C THR A 187 15.51 -2.85 4.03
N GLY A 188 16.31 -3.33 3.07
CA GLY A 188 16.78 -4.71 3.01
C GLY A 188 17.58 -5.10 4.25
N GLU A 189 18.45 -4.21 4.73
CA GLU A 189 19.21 -4.43 5.97
C GLU A 189 18.30 -4.66 7.18
N GLY A 190 17.27 -3.82 7.36
CA GLY A 190 16.29 -3.99 8.44
C GLY A 190 15.52 -5.33 8.35
N ILE A 191 15.17 -5.74 7.12
CA ILE A 191 14.52 -7.03 6.85
C ILE A 191 15.46 -8.20 7.19
N ARG A 192 16.70 -8.18 6.69
CA ARG A 192 17.68 -9.25 6.93
C ARG A 192 17.99 -9.40 8.41
N ARG A 193 18.11 -8.29 9.16
CA ARG A 193 18.26 -8.32 10.62
C ARG A 193 17.08 -9.03 11.29
N ALA A 194 15.83 -8.72 10.91
CA ALA A 194 14.66 -9.34 11.51
C ALA A 194 14.56 -10.84 11.19
N ILE A 195 14.96 -11.24 9.97
CA ILE A 195 15.04 -12.66 9.58
C ILE A 195 16.14 -13.38 10.36
N LYS A 196 17.33 -12.79 10.44
CA LYS A 196 18.48 -13.35 11.16
C LYS A 196 18.19 -13.56 12.64
N ASP A 197 17.46 -12.64 13.26
CA ASP A 197 17.05 -12.73 14.67
C ASP A 197 15.87 -13.69 14.89
N GLY A 198 15.36 -14.33 13.83
CA GLY A 198 14.26 -15.29 13.91
C GLY A 198 12.89 -14.67 14.22
N ILE A 199 12.71 -13.37 13.99
CA ILE A 199 11.44 -12.65 14.25
C ILE A 199 10.40 -13.01 13.19
N VAL A 200 10.85 -13.18 11.94
CA VAL A 200 10.04 -13.55 10.78
C VAL A 200 10.88 -14.34 9.77
N THR A 201 10.22 -15.07 8.90
CA THR A 201 10.77 -15.62 7.66
C THR A 201 10.52 -14.67 6.49
N ARG A 202 11.19 -14.87 5.35
CA ARG A 202 10.97 -14.03 4.16
C ARG A 202 9.54 -14.20 3.63
N GLU A 203 8.98 -15.38 3.74
CA GLU A 203 7.65 -15.78 3.25
C GLU A 203 6.52 -15.12 4.04
N GLU A 204 6.77 -14.74 5.30
CA GLU A 204 5.84 -14.00 6.15
C GLU A 204 5.78 -12.50 5.85
N LEU A 205 6.69 -11.99 5.01
CA LEU A 205 6.74 -10.57 4.63
C LEU A 205 6.17 -10.34 3.22
N TYR A 206 5.37 -9.29 3.12
CA TYR A 206 4.98 -8.66 1.87
C TYR A 206 5.89 -7.44 1.64
N VAL A 207 6.83 -7.54 0.70
CA VAL A 207 7.76 -6.44 0.37
C VAL A 207 7.38 -5.82 -0.97
N GLN A 208 7.10 -4.52 -0.96
CA GLN A 208 6.85 -3.75 -2.17
C GLN A 208 7.84 -2.60 -2.36
N THR A 209 8.26 -2.39 -3.61
CA THR A 209 9.10 -1.26 -4.01
C THR A 209 8.56 -0.63 -5.28
N LYS A 210 9.21 0.43 -5.77
CA LYS A 210 8.76 1.20 -6.93
C LYS A 210 9.87 1.44 -7.93
N TYR A 211 9.56 1.27 -9.21
CA TYR A 211 10.30 1.90 -10.29
C TYR A 211 9.87 3.36 -10.39
N THR A 212 10.83 4.29 -10.34
CA THR A 212 10.56 5.73 -10.38
C THR A 212 10.93 6.29 -11.76
N PRO A 213 9.94 6.66 -12.59
CA PRO A 213 10.18 7.46 -13.78
C PRO A 213 10.91 8.75 -13.44
N HIS A 214 11.87 9.14 -14.28
CA HIS A 214 12.65 10.38 -14.08
C HIS A 214 13.39 10.45 -12.73
N ASP A 215 13.83 9.31 -12.17
CA ASP A 215 14.71 9.32 -11.01
C ASP A 215 15.99 10.12 -11.29
N ASP A 216 16.46 10.86 -10.28
CA ASP A 216 17.64 11.72 -10.39
C ASP A 216 18.87 10.93 -10.89
N ALA A 217 18.98 9.63 -10.59
CA ALA A 217 20.07 8.79 -11.08
C ALA A 217 20.03 8.59 -12.62
N PHE A 218 18.83 8.39 -13.20
CA PHE A 218 18.70 8.24 -14.65
C PHE A 218 18.92 9.56 -15.38
N LEU A 219 18.50 10.67 -14.76
CA LEU A 219 18.72 12.02 -15.30
C LEU A 219 20.20 12.44 -15.23
N ALA A 220 20.95 11.96 -14.23
CA ALA A 220 22.38 12.26 -14.09
C ALA A 220 23.26 11.52 -15.11
N GLU A 221 22.89 10.31 -15.51
CA GLU A 221 23.67 9.46 -16.42
C GLU A 221 22.82 8.92 -17.59
N PRO A 222 22.23 9.79 -18.43
CA PRO A 222 21.29 9.37 -19.49
C PRO A 222 21.93 8.47 -20.55
N ALA A 223 23.25 8.57 -20.75
CA ALA A 223 23.99 7.72 -21.68
C ALA A 223 24.06 6.24 -21.22
N LEU A 224 23.98 5.97 -19.92
CA LEU A 224 23.96 4.59 -19.41
C LEU A 224 22.57 3.95 -19.50
N TYR A 225 21.52 4.77 -19.54
CA TYR A 225 20.13 4.31 -19.55
C TYR A 225 19.33 5.03 -20.66
N PRO A 226 19.70 4.81 -21.94
CA PRO A 226 19.20 5.60 -23.06
C PRO A 226 17.72 5.37 -23.39
N THR A 227 17.12 4.28 -22.89
CA THR A 227 15.70 3.93 -23.12
C THR A 227 14.95 3.73 -21.81
N ILE A 228 13.63 3.94 -21.82
CA ILE A 228 12.76 3.63 -20.67
C ILE A 228 12.92 2.18 -20.27
N THR A 229 12.92 1.26 -21.24
CA THR A 229 13.19 -0.16 -21.01
C THR A 229 14.52 -0.38 -20.25
N SER A 230 15.62 0.26 -20.66
CA SER A 230 16.92 0.12 -19.97
C SER A 230 16.90 0.66 -18.53
N GLN A 231 16.15 1.73 -18.28
CA GLN A 231 15.95 2.30 -16.93
C GLN A 231 15.17 1.33 -16.04
N VAL A 232 14.08 0.74 -16.55
CA VAL A 232 13.29 -0.27 -15.83
C VAL A 232 14.16 -1.47 -15.47
N LEU A 233 14.90 -2.04 -16.43
CA LEU A 233 15.79 -3.18 -16.20
C LEU A 233 16.83 -2.88 -15.11
N ALA A 234 17.46 -1.70 -15.17
CA ALA A 234 18.44 -1.27 -14.18
C ALA A 234 17.83 -1.08 -12.79
N SER A 235 16.66 -0.44 -12.71
CA SER A 235 15.93 -0.26 -11.45
C SER A 235 15.56 -1.59 -10.81
N VAL A 236 14.97 -2.51 -11.57
CA VAL A 236 14.54 -3.82 -11.05
C VAL A 236 15.73 -4.62 -10.55
N LYS A 237 16.83 -4.64 -11.32
CA LYS A 237 18.08 -5.29 -10.90
C LYS A 237 18.62 -4.71 -9.59
N SER A 238 18.63 -3.38 -9.45
CA SER A 238 19.05 -2.71 -8.22
C SER A 238 18.14 -3.06 -7.05
N SER A 239 16.82 -2.98 -7.23
CA SER A 239 15.85 -3.30 -6.18
C SER A 239 15.95 -4.74 -5.69
N LEU A 240 16.07 -5.71 -6.60
CA LEU A 240 16.23 -7.13 -6.26
C LEU A 240 17.50 -7.40 -5.45
N ARG A 241 18.59 -6.68 -5.75
CA ARG A 241 19.83 -6.75 -4.97
C ARG A 241 19.68 -6.10 -3.60
N ASN A 242 19.18 -4.87 -3.56
CA ASN A 242 19.10 -4.08 -2.32
C ASN A 242 18.15 -4.72 -1.29
N LEU A 243 17.07 -5.36 -1.77
CA LEU A 243 16.03 -6.00 -0.97
C LEU A 243 16.22 -7.52 -0.86
N ALA A 244 17.38 -8.04 -1.23
CA ALA A 244 17.72 -9.45 -1.03
C ALA A 244 17.61 -9.80 0.46
N HIS A 245 17.05 -10.98 0.74
CA HIS A 245 16.77 -11.47 2.10
C HIS A 245 17.94 -12.26 2.72
N SER A 246 19.01 -12.46 1.95
CA SER A 246 20.26 -13.11 2.36
C SER A 246 21.44 -12.23 1.94
N GLU A 247 22.51 -12.24 2.74
CA GLU A 247 23.81 -11.61 2.47
C GLU A 247 24.71 -12.49 1.57
N SER A 248 24.25 -13.67 1.17
CA SER A 248 25.05 -14.56 0.32
C SER A 248 25.45 -13.83 -0.97
N ASP A 249 26.76 -13.67 -1.17
CA ASP A 249 27.41 -13.12 -2.37
C ASP A 249 27.06 -13.89 -3.66
N ASP A 250 26.41 -15.05 -3.51
CA ASP A 250 25.87 -15.77 -4.63
C ASP A 250 24.69 -15.03 -5.24
N LYS A 251 24.68 -15.07 -6.56
CA LYS A 251 23.67 -14.58 -7.49
C LYS A 251 22.37 -15.36 -7.32
N ASP A 252 21.91 -15.48 -6.09
CA ASP A 252 20.88 -16.43 -5.72
C ASP A 252 19.58 -15.96 -6.36
N GLU A 253 19.12 -16.74 -7.32
CA GLU A 253 17.92 -16.47 -8.10
C GLU A 253 16.64 -16.51 -7.23
N THR A 254 16.81 -16.72 -5.93
CA THR A 254 15.79 -16.85 -4.88
C THR A 254 15.21 -15.50 -4.43
N SER A 255 15.93 -14.38 -4.57
CA SER A 255 15.44 -13.08 -4.09
C SER A 255 14.25 -12.60 -4.90
N TYR A 256 13.09 -12.40 -4.27
CA TYR A 256 11.87 -11.92 -4.94
C TYR A 256 11.27 -10.70 -4.25
N ILE A 257 10.46 -9.95 -5.00
CA ILE A 257 9.64 -8.82 -4.53
C ILE A 257 8.18 -9.20 -4.72
N ASP A 258 7.34 -8.92 -3.71
CA ASP A 258 5.94 -9.29 -3.74
C ASP A 258 5.13 -8.39 -4.67
N CYS A 259 5.43 -7.08 -4.68
CA CYS A 259 4.82 -6.15 -5.62
C CYS A 259 5.80 -5.06 -6.08
N LEU A 260 5.88 -4.86 -7.39
CA LEU A 260 6.63 -3.76 -7.98
C LEU A 260 5.65 -2.72 -8.54
N ILE A 261 5.75 -1.50 -8.03
CA ILE A 261 4.85 -0.41 -8.38
C ILE A 261 5.53 0.54 -9.36
N MET A 262 4.87 0.92 -10.45
CA MET A 262 5.28 2.10 -11.23
C MET A 262 4.92 3.35 -10.42
N HIS A 263 5.93 4.14 -10.00
CA HIS A 263 5.73 5.21 -9.02
C HIS A 263 4.81 6.35 -9.52
N SER A 264 4.78 6.58 -10.84
CA SER A 264 3.83 7.46 -11.52
C SER A 264 3.71 7.07 -12.99
N PRO A 265 2.62 7.40 -13.70
CA PRO A 265 2.64 7.43 -15.15
C PRO A 265 3.72 8.39 -15.67
N PHE A 266 4.16 8.18 -16.91
CA PHE A 266 4.88 9.20 -17.67
C PHE A 266 3.90 10.29 -18.15
N PRO A 267 4.39 11.49 -18.54
CA PRO A 267 3.53 12.55 -19.07
C PRO A 267 2.73 12.13 -20.30
N ASP A 268 3.26 11.20 -21.09
CA ASP A 268 2.57 10.63 -22.24
C ASP A 268 2.20 9.13 -22.01
N PRO A 269 1.06 8.67 -22.54
CA PRO A 269 0.61 7.29 -22.36
C PRO A 269 1.50 6.24 -23.03
N VAL A 270 2.21 6.59 -24.10
CA VAL A 270 3.05 5.65 -24.87
C VAL A 270 4.26 5.24 -24.04
N SER A 271 4.95 6.21 -23.43
CA SER A 271 6.05 5.98 -22.48
C SER A 271 5.60 5.18 -21.26
N THR A 272 4.37 5.44 -20.77
CA THR A 272 3.77 4.65 -19.67
C THR A 272 3.58 3.19 -20.09
N LEU A 273 3.09 2.94 -21.30
CA LEU A 273 2.91 1.60 -21.84
C LEU A 273 4.25 0.90 -22.09
N GLU A 274 5.27 1.59 -22.58
CA GLU A 274 6.63 1.03 -22.73
C GLU A 274 7.19 0.58 -21.38
N ALA A 275 7.11 1.44 -20.37
CA ALA A 275 7.56 1.11 -19.02
C ALA A 275 6.76 -0.06 -18.42
N TRP A 276 5.44 -0.08 -18.60
CA TRP A 276 4.59 -1.19 -18.13
C TRP A 276 4.95 -2.51 -18.82
N THR A 277 5.18 -2.46 -20.14
CA THR A 277 5.61 -3.61 -20.94
C THR A 277 6.95 -4.17 -20.45
N ALA A 278 7.90 -3.30 -20.09
CA ALA A 278 9.15 -3.71 -19.49
C ALA A 278 8.95 -4.33 -18.09
N LEU A 279 8.10 -3.73 -17.25
CA LEU A 279 7.82 -4.23 -15.89
C LEU A 279 7.14 -5.61 -15.90
N GLN A 280 6.17 -5.84 -16.79
CA GLN A 280 5.45 -7.13 -16.84
C GLN A 280 6.35 -8.29 -17.27
N SER A 281 7.48 -8.04 -17.94
CA SER A 281 8.44 -9.08 -18.31
C SER A 281 9.09 -9.77 -17.09
N PHE A 282 9.04 -9.14 -15.92
CA PHE A 282 9.53 -9.70 -14.66
C PHE A 282 8.46 -10.48 -13.88
N VAL A 283 7.25 -10.64 -14.42
CA VAL A 283 6.17 -11.36 -13.74
C VAL A 283 5.94 -12.72 -14.39
N PRO A 284 5.78 -13.82 -13.63
CA PRO A 284 5.77 -13.88 -12.16
C PRO A 284 7.14 -14.16 -11.53
N HIS A 285 8.21 -14.21 -12.34
CA HIS A 285 9.53 -14.65 -11.91
C HIS A 285 10.33 -13.49 -11.28
N ARG A 286 10.69 -13.61 -10.00
CA ARG A 286 11.36 -12.56 -9.18
C ARG A 286 10.44 -11.40 -8.75
N ILE A 287 9.43 -11.04 -9.54
CA ILE A 287 8.37 -10.09 -9.14
C ILE A 287 7.03 -10.81 -9.19
N ARG A 288 6.30 -10.88 -8.06
CA ARG A 288 5.04 -11.63 -7.99
C ARG A 288 3.85 -10.88 -8.58
N SER A 289 3.77 -9.57 -8.37
CA SER A 289 2.72 -8.74 -8.92
C SER A 289 3.19 -7.33 -9.27
N LEU A 290 2.36 -6.62 -10.04
CA LEU A 290 2.56 -5.20 -10.35
C LEU A 290 1.51 -4.31 -9.70
N GLY A 291 1.87 -3.05 -9.51
CA GLY A 291 0.96 -1.97 -9.19
C GLY A 291 1.36 -0.67 -9.88
N ILE A 292 0.54 0.36 -9.73
CA ILE A 292 0.82 1.70 -10.23
C ILE A 292 0.38 2.75 -9.22
N SER A 293 1.14 3.81 -9.11
CA SER A 293 0.94 4.90 -8.16
C SER A 293 0.69 6.22 -8.87
N ASN A 294 0.08 7.19 -8.19
CA ASN A 294 -0.21 8.53 -8.70
C ASN A 294 -0.98 8.56 -10.03
N ILE A 295 -1.87 7.58 -10.27
CA ILE A 295 -2.61 7.44 -11.52
C ILE A 295 -4.07 7.91 -11.37
N THR A 296 -4.64 8.49 -12.41
CA THR A 296 -6.07 8.80 -12.47
C THR A 296 -6.89 7.63 -13.03
N LEU A 297 -8.19 7.62 -12.79
CA LEU A 297 -9.07 6.59 -13.37
C LEU A 297 -9.01 6.54 -14.91
N PRO A 298 -9.08 7.66 -15.66
CA PRO A 298 -8.96 7.61 -17.12
C PRO A 298 -7.62 7.06 -17.61
N GLU A 299 -6.51 7.44 -16.99
CA GLU A 299 -5.18 6.91 -17.34
C GLU A 299 -5.08 5.41 -17.05
N LEU A 300 -5.63 4.96 -15.92
CA LEU A 300 -5.67 3.54 -15.57
C LEU A 300 -6.52 2.74 -16.57
N GLN A 301 -7.70 3.26 -16.92
CA GLN A 301 -8.58 2.66 -17.92
C GLN A 301 -7.91 2.58 -19.30
N TYR A 302 -7.17 3.61 -19.68
CA TYR A 302 -6.39 3.60 -20.91
C TYR A 302 -5.32 2.51 -20.89
N LEU A 303 -4.52 2.42 -19.82
CA LEU A 303 -3.49 1.41 -19.66
C LEU A 303 -4.07 -0.01 -19.73
N VAL A 304 -5.12 -0.30 -18.97
CA VAL A 304 -5.66 -1.67 -18.87
C VAL A 304 -6.57 -2.07 -20.03
N ALA A 305 -6.90 -1.13 -20.93
CA ALA A 305 -7.62 -1.41 -22.17
C ALA A 305 -6.69 -1.82 -23.31
N ASP A 306 -5.38 -1.57 -23.18
CA ASP A 306 -4.41 -1.95 -24.20
C ASP A 306 -4.26 -3.48 -24.26
N PRO A 307 -4.38 -4.11 -25.45
CA PRO A 307 -4.32 -5.56 -25.59
C PRO A 307 -2.94 -6.17 -25.27
N HIS A 308 -1.87 -5.35 -25.23
CA HIS A 308 -0.52 -5.80 -24.86
C HIS A 308 -0.29 -5.85 -23.35
N VAL A 309 -1.20 -5.27 -22.55
CA VAL A 309 -1.17 -5.35 -21.08
C VAL A 309 -1.74 -6.69 -20.63
N THR A 310 -0.85 -7.64 -20.38
CA THR A 310 -1.21 -9.01 -19.94
C THR A 310 -1.17 -9.16 -18.43
N VAL A 311 -0.35 -8.36 -17.73
CA VAL A 311 -0.27 -8.30 -16.28
C VAL A 311 -1.03 -7.08 -15.78
N TYR A 312 -2.17 -7.32 -15.14
CA TYR A 312 -3.01 -6.25 -14.60
C TYR A 312 -2.45 -5.71 -13.28
N PRO A 313 -2.60 -4.41 -13.00
CA PRO A 313 -2.22 -3.82 -11.73
C PRO A 313 -3.08 -4.41 -10.59
N THR A 314 -2.39 -5.03 -9.63
CA THR A 314 -2.99 -5.59 -8.41
C THR A 314 -3.05 -4.57 -7.28
N VAL A 315 -2.25 -3.50 -7.35
CA VAL A 315 -2.22 -2.41 -6.39
C VAL A 315 -2.31 -1.07 -7.10
N ILE A 316 -3.25 -0.23 -6.68
CA ILE A 316 -3.34 1.19 -7.06
C ILE A 316 -3.00 2.02 -5.84
N GLN A 317 -1.84 2.69 -5.85
CA GLN A 317 -1.34 3.42 -4.69
C GLN A 317 -1.48 4.94 -4.90
N ASN A 318 -2.43 5.58 -4.22
CA ASN A 318 -2.74 7.01 -4.41
C ASN A 318 -2.85 7.78 -3.10
N ARG A 319 -2.79 9.12 -3.20
CA ARG A 319 -3.03 10.00 -2.05
C ARG A 319 -4.46 9.83 -1.57
N PHE A 320 -4.65 9.43 -0.32
CA PHE A 320 -5.96 9.39 0.30
C PHE A 320 -6.20 10.70 1.05
N ARG A 321 -6.73 11.73 0.37
CA ARG A 321 -7.06 13.01 1.00
C ARG A 321 -8.20 13.74 0.31
N ARG A 322 -8.88 14.65 1.02
CA ARG A 322 -9.99 15.45 0.49
C ARG A 322 -9.66 16.15 -0.83
N ALA A 323 -8.50 16.81 -0.89
CA ALA A 323 -8.05 17.56 -2.07
C ALA A 323 -7.74 16.66 -3.28
N GLU A 324 -7.56 15.35 -3.07
CA GLU A 324 -7.31 14.40 -4.15
C GLU A 324 -8.64 13.88 -4.68
N ARG A 325 -9.23 14.56 -5.67
CA ARG A 325 -10.46 14.13 -6.38
C ARG A 325 -11.58 13.65 -5.43
N ARG A 326 -11.74 14.33 -4.28
CA ARG A 326 -12.65 13.94 -3.19
C ARG A 326 -12.37 12.53 -2.66
N TRP A 327 -11.19 12.34 -2.07
CA TRP A 327 -10.75 11.03 -1.53
C TRP A 327 -10.63 9.94 -2.59
N ASP A 328 -10.29 10.35 -3.81
CA ASP A 328 -10.13 9.50 -5.00
C ASP A 328 -11.30 8.53 -5.21
N TYR A 329 -12.51 9.01 -4.94
CA TYR A 329 -13.70 8.19 -4.82
C TYR A 329 -13.95 7.31 -6.04
N GLU A 330 -13.93 7.87 -7.25
CA GLU A 330 -14.21 7.11 -8.48
C GLU A 330 -13.17 6.01 -8.73
N LEU A 331 -11.89 6.26 -8.42
CA LEU A 331 -10.84 5.26 -8.58
C LEU A 331 -10.96 4.15 -7.54
N ARG A 332 -11.28 4.50 -6.28
CA ARG A 332 -11.58 3.51 -5.23
C ARG A 332 -12.78 2.66 -5.61
N ARG A 333 -13.85 3.29 -6.09
CA ARG A 333 -15.06 2.60 -6.56
C ARG A 333 -14.72 1.69 -7.74
N TRP A 334 -13.90 2.13 -8.68
CA TRP A 334 -13.43 1.28 -9.77
C TRP A 334 -12.65 0.07 -9.25
N CYS A 335 -11.69 0.25 -8.33
CA CYS A 335 -10.97 -0.87 -7.71
C CYS A 335 -11.91 -1.85 -6.99
N ALA A 336 -12.93 -1.33 -6.29
CA ALA A 336 -13.96 -2.14 -5.65
C ALA A 336 -14.86 -2.87 -6.67
N ASN A 337 -15.20 -2.24 -7.79
CA ASN A 337 -16.10 -2.76 -8.82
C ASN A 337 -15.41 -3.69 -9.83
N GLN A 338 -14.10 -3.56 -10.06
CA GLN A 338 -13.35 -4.56 -10.84
C GLN A 338 -13.48 -5.97 -10.20
N ASN A 339 -13.92 -6.05 -8.95
CA ASN A 339 -14.27 -7.30 -8.27
C ASN A 339 -15.63 -7.91 -8.71
N SER A 340 -16.41 -7.26 -9.59
CA SER A 340 -17.66 -7.83 -10.14
C SER A 340 -17.45 -8.61 -11.44
N THR A 341 -16.29 -8.48 -12.09
CA THR A 341 -15.91 -9.28 -13.27
C THR A 341 -14.84 -10.31 -12.85
N ARG A 342 -15.31 -11.45 -12.33
CA ARG A 342 -14.47 -12.57 -11.87
C ARG A 342 -13.52 -13.04 -12.97
N TRP A 343 -12.22 -12.83 -12.80
CA TRP A 343 -11.19 -13.71 -13.35
C TRP A 343 -10.72 -14.61 -12.20
N LYS A 344 -11.07 -15.89 -12.25
CA LYS A 344 -10.65 -16.93 -11.26
C LYS A 344 -10.99 -16.68 -9.78
N GLY A 345 -12.03 -15.91 -9.46
CA GLY A 345 -12.62 -15.92 -8.12
C GLY A 345 -11.96 -15.06 -7.04
N GLU A 346 -10.94 -14.26 -7.35
CA GLU A 346 -10.22 -13.42 -6.37
C GLU A 346 -10.36 -11.91 -6.65
N LYS A 347 -10.32 -11.09 -5.59
CA LYS A 347 -10.33 -9.62 -5.67
C LYS A 347 -9.08 -9.16 -6.42
N ARG A 348 -9.23 -8.54 -7.61
CA ARG A 348 -8.12 -8.32 -8.56
C ARG A 348 -7.23 -7.15 -8.21
N THR A 349 -7.78 -6.06 -7.65
CA THR A 349 -7.05 -4.80 -7.45
C THR A 349 -7.37 -4.19 -6.10
N ARG A 350 -6.32 -3.89 -5.31
CA ARG A 350 -6.40 -3.20 -4.02
C ARG A 350 -6.08 -1.73 -4.19
N TYR A 351 -6.91 -0.88 -3.60
CA TYR A 351 -6.56 0.52 -3.43
C TYR A 351 -5.72 0.69 -2.16
N GLN A 352 -4.56 1.33 -2.30
CA GLN A 352 -3.65 1.62 -1.21
C GLN A 352 -3.49 3.14 -1.03
N GLY A 353 -3.84 3.65 0.14
CA GLY A 353 -3.79 5.06 0.47
C GLY A 353 -2.50 5.47 1.18
N PHE A 354 -1.86 6.53 0.70
CA PHE A 354 -0.81 7.25 1.44
C PHE A 354 -1.23 8.68 1.78
N TRP A 355 -0.51 9.30 2.73
CA TRP A 355 -0.86 10.59 3.34
C TRP A 355 -2.23 10.59 4.05
N THR A 356 -2.65 9.42 4.54
CA THR A 356 -3.93 9.20 5.23
C THR A 356 -4.10 10.07 6.48
N LEU A 357 -3.04 10.30 7.26
CA LEU A 357 -3.06 11.25 8.39
C LEU A 357 -2.57 12.64 8.00
N THR A 358 -1.32 12.73 7.49
CA THR A 358 -0.65 14.02 7.24
C THR A 358 -1.34 14.86 6.18
N GLY A 359 -1.95 14.23 5.17
CA GLY A 359 -2.72 14.90 4.13
C GLY A 359 -4.09 15.40 4.59
N ASN A 360 -4.53 15.01 5.80
CA ASN A 360 -5.89 15.20 6.31
C ASN A 360 -5.93 15.77 7.73
N ARG A 361 -4.87 16.47 8.17
CA ARG A 361 -4.76 17.04 9.53
C ARG A 361 -5.91 17.98 9.91
N GLY A 362 -6.59 18.59 8.93
CA GLY A 362 -7.76 19.43 9.17
C GLY A 362 -9.08 18.65 9.23
N ASP A 363 -9.10 17.40 8.77
CA ASP A 363 -10.32 16.60 8.62
C ASP A 363 -10.53 15.70 9.85
N TRP A 364 -9.71 14.67 10.04
CA TRP A 364 -9.98 13.59 11.00
C TRP A 364 -10.10 14.03 12.48
N PRO A 365 -9.31 14.99 13.02
CA PRO A 365 -9.42 15.34 14.44
C PRO A 365 -10.70 16.14 14.75
N THR A 366 -11.35 16.69 13.72
CA THR A 366 -12.54 17.56 13.86
C THR A 366 -13.86 16.80 13.69
N GLN A 367 -13.82 15.58 13.14
CA GLN A 367 -15.02 14.80 12.88
C GLN A 367 -15.60 14.22 14.15
N LYS A 368 -16.90 14.44 14.38
CA LYS A 368 -17.64 13.86 15.52
C LYS A 368 -17.51 12.33 15.53
N PHE A 369 -17.73 11.68 14.38
CA PHE A 369 -17.65 10.23 14.25
C PHE A 369 -16.27 9.63 14.56
N VAL A 370 -15.17 10.39 14.39
CA VAL A 370 -13.83 9.91 14.78
C VAL A 370 -13.69 9.94 16.30
N ARG A 371 -14.17 11.01 16.95
CA ARG A 371 -14.13 11.14 18.41
C ARG A 371 -15.07 10.16 19.10
N ASP A 372 -16.28 10.00 18.58
CA ASP A 372 -17.27 9.05 19.11
C ASP A 372 -16.70 7.62 19.06
N LEU A 373 -16.11 7.23 17.91
CA LEU A 373 -15.45 5.93 17.77
C LEU A 373 -14.28 5.80 18.75
N ALA A 374 -13.46 6.85 18.89
CA ALA A 374 -12.30 6.83 19.77
C ALA A 374 -12.66 6.66 21.25
N VAL A 375 -13.80 7.21 21.69
CA VAL A 375 -14.33 7.05 23.05
C VAL A 375 -14.97 5.67 23.24
N ALA A 376 -15.70 5.18 22.23
CA ALA A 376 -16.55 3.99 22.38
C ALA A 376 -15.81 2.65 22.33
N VAL A 377 -14.67 2.60 21.63
CA VAL A 377 -13.90 1.35 21.51
C VAL A 377 -13.31 1.00 22.88
N PRO A 378 -13.48 -0.23 23.40
CA PRO A 378 -12.94 -0.64 24.69
C PRO A 378 -11.42 -0.47 24.73
N LYS A 379 -10.82 -0.17 25.89
CA LYS A 379 -9.39 0.15 26.05
C LYS A 379 -8.46 -1.05 25.89
N THR A 380 -8.97 -2.24 26.19
CA THR A 380 -8.17 -3.46 26.24
C THR A 380 -8.81 -4.58 25.42
N VAL A 381 -8.00 -5.57 25.03
CA VAL A 381 -8.52 -6.76 24.32
C VAL A 381 -9.43 -7.58 25.23
N GLN A 382 -9.13 -7.62 26.53
CA GLN A 382 -9.91 -8.33 27.54
C GLN A 382 -11.33 -7.75 27.69
N GLU A 383 -11.47 -6.42 27.61
CA GLU A 383 -12.80 -5.79 27.60
C GLU A 383 -13.60 -6.19 26.34
N VAL A 384 -12.96 -6.29 25.18
CA VAL A 384 -13.63 -6.79 23.97
C VAL A 384 -14.05 -8.25 24.13
N GLU A 385 -13.18 -9.08 24.68
CA GLU A 385 -13.46 -10.50 24.93
C GLU A 385 -14.62 -10.72 25.90
N ALA A 386 -14.72 -9.89 26.94
CA ALA A 386 -15.85 -9.90 27.86
C ALA A 386 -17.17 -9.59 27.12
N LEU A 387 -17.19 -8.55 26.29
CA LEU A 387 -18.37 -8.18 25.50
C LEU A 387 -18.76 -9.25 24.46
N GLU A 388 -17.76 -9.92 23.86
CA GLU A 388 -18.00 -11.05 22.95
C GLU A 388 -18.62 -12.25 23.70
N ALA A 389 -18.13 -12.56 24.90
CA ALA A 389 -18.65 -13.64 25.74
C ALA A 389 -20.08 -13.37 26.22
N GLU A 390 -20.37 -12.12 26.62
CA GLU A 390 -21.72 -11.67 26.97
C GLU A 390 -22.69 -11.82 25.79
N ALA A 391 -22.28 -11.38 24.60
CA ALA A 391 -23.08 -11.50 23.39
C ALA A 391 -23.34 -12.96 22.98
N ALA A 392 -22.33 -13.84 23.12
CA ALA A 392 -22.48 -15.26 22.85
C ALA A 392 -23.47 -15.93 23.83
N THR A 393 -23.40 -15.56 25.12
CA THR A 393 -24.31 -16.08 26.16
C THR A 393 -25.75 -15.63 25.90
N ALA A 394 -25.95 -14.35 25.56
CA ALA A 394 -27.27 -13.82 25.22
C ALA A 394 -27.86 -14.51 23.98
N THR A 395 -27.04 -14.77 22.96
CA THR A 395 -27.46 -15.49 21.76
C THR A 395 -27.87 -16.92 22.08
N ALA A 396 -27.06 -17.66 22.85
CA ALA A 396 -27.37 -19.03 23.25
C ALA A 396 -28.67 -19.11 24.07
N THR A 397 -28.90 -18.15 24.96
CA THR A 397 -30.13 -18.06 25.76
C THR A 397 -31.35 -17.80 24.88
N ALA A 398 -31.25 -16.89 23.90
CA ALA A 398 -32.33 -16.62 22.96
C ALA A 398 -32.63 -17.82 22.05
N THR A 399 -31.62 -18.54 21.58
CA THR A 399 -31.81 -19.78 20.79
C THR A 399 -32.46 -20.88 21.62
N ALA A 400 -32.06 -21.06 22.87
CA ALA A 400 -32.70 -22.01 23.77
C ALA A 400 -34.17 -21.64 24.06
N ALA A 401 -34.45 -20.35 24.25
CA ALA A 401 -35.82 -19.86 24.44
C ALA A 401 -36.69 -20.06 23.18
N ALA A 402 -36.14 -19.83 21.98
CA ALA A 402 -36.84 -20.07 20.72
C ALA A 402 -37.12 -21.57 20.49
N ALA A 403 -36.16 -22.45 20.77
CA ALA A 403 -36.36 -23.90 20.69
C ALA A 403 -37.43 -24.40 21.68
N ALA A 404 -37.45 -23.86 22.91
CA ALA A 404 -38.48 -24.18 23.89
C ALA A 404 -39.87 -23.65 23.50
N ALA A 405 -39.93 -22.52 22.76
CA ALA A 405 -41.18 -21.97 22.22
C ALA A 405 -41.73 -22.83 21.07
N GLU A 406 -40.87 -23.35 20.19
CA GLU A 406 -41.27 -24.29 19.12
C GLU A 406 -41.80 -25.62 19.70
N GLU A 407 -41.17 -26.15 20.76
CA GLU A 407 -41.68 -27.36 21.45
C GLU A 407 -43.03 -27.13 22.16
N THR A 408 -43.34 -25.89 22.57
CA THR A 408 -44.65 -25.55 23.17
C THR A 408 -45.72 -25.19 22.15
N GLU A 409 -45.34 -24.79 20.93
CA GLU A 409 -46.27 -24.53 19.83
C GLU A 409 -46.71 -25.85 19.17
N GLU A 410 -45.84 -26.85 19.09
CA GLU A 410 -46.17 -28.22 18.65
C GLU A 410 -47.12 -28.95 19.65
N GLN A 411 -47.24 -28.45 20.89
CA GLN A 411 -48.20 -28.92 21.90
C GLN A 411 -49.50 -28.08 21.95
N LYS A 412 -49.61 -26.99 21.19
CA LYS A 412 -50.77 -26.07 21.20
C LYS A 412 -51.57 -26.02 19.89
N GLU A 413 -51.28 -26.86 18.90
CA GLU A 413 -52.20 -27.14 17.79
C GLU A 413 -53.41 -27.98 18.24
N GLY A 414 -54.24 -27.38 19.10
CA GLY A 414 -55.48 -27.95 19.60
C GLY A 414 -56.56 -26.92 19.99
N ALA A 415 -56.28 -25.61 19.95
CA ALA A 415 -57.30 -24.61 20.30
C ALA A 415 -57.15 -23.26 19.58
N GLY A 416 -58.05 -23.03 18.61
CA GLY A 416 -58.74 -21.76 18.35
C GLY A 416 -57.95 -20.46 18.14
N ARG A 417 -57.88 -20.01 16.88
CA ARG A 417 -57.42 -18.67 16.48
C ARG A 417 -58.42 -17.58 16.90
N GLY A 418 -57.97 -16.59 17.68
CA GLY A 418 -58.61 -15.29 17.87
C GLY A 418 -57.69 -14.17 17.37
N LEU A 419 -58.20 -13.34 16.46
CA LEU A 419 -57.53 -12.15 15.93
C LEU A 419 -57.56 -11.03 16.98
N VAL A 420 -56.42 -10.39 17.24
CA VAL A 420 -56.36 -9.09 17.92
C VAL A 420 -55.31 -8.23 17.23
N ASP A 421 -55.75 -7.06 16.77
CA ASP A 421 -54.92 -5.98 16.25
C ASP A 421 -54.20 -5.26 17.40
N GLY A 422 -52.92 -4.93 17.20
CA GLY A 422 -52.12 -4.16 18.16
C GLY A 422 -51.11 -3.28 17.44
N GLU A 423 -51.34 -1.97 17.50
CA GLU A 423 -50.48 -0.92 16.98
C GLU A 423 -49.12 -0.90 17.69
N ALA A 424 -48.04 -0.74 16.91
CA ALA A 424 -46.69 -0.56 17.43
C ALA A 424 -46.36 0.94 17.50
N GLU A 425 -46.22 1.48 18.71
CA GLU A 425 -45.66 2.81 18.93
C GLU A 425 -44.15 2.80 18.64
N ALA A 426 -43.73 3.70 17.74
CA ALA A 426 -42.34 4.01 17.47
C ALA A 426 -41.79 4.93 18.58
N GLY A 427 -41.05 4.35 19.53
CA GLY A 427 -40.25 5.11 20.48
C GLY A 427 -39.05 5.77 19.80
N THR A 428 -39.03 7.11 19.78
CA THR A 428 -37.87 7.92 19.38
C THR A 428 -36.76 7.77 20.42
N GLY A 429 -35.71 7.02 20.06
CA GLY A 429 -34.50 6.89 20.86
C GLY A 429 -33.56 8.07 20.65
N ASP A 430 -33.86 9.19 21.29
CA ASP A 430 -32.89 10.27 21.49
C ASP A 430 -31.99 9.96 22.69
N ASP A 431 -30.70 10.28 22.51
CA ASP A 431 -29.68 10.51 23.54
C ASP A 431 -29.11 9.30 24.30
N VAL A 432 -28.21 8.55 23.63
CA VAL A 432 -27.21 7.69 24.30
C VAL A 432 -25.80 8.13 23.93
N LEU A 433 -25.48 9.42 23.95
CA LEU A 433 -24.08 9.86 23.95
C LEU A 433 -23.96 11.17 24.74
N GLY A 434 -23.59 11.03 26.01
CA GLY A 434 -23.29 12.14 26.90
C GLY A 434 -22.30 13.14 26.28
N LYS A 435 -22.53 14.42 26.59
CA LYS A 435 -21.79 15.59 26.12
C LYS A 435 -20.28 15.35 26.10
N SER A 436 -19.69 15.50 24.92
CA SER A 436 -18.25 15.37 24.67
C SER A 436 -17.47 16.52 25.30
N GLY A 437 -16.93 16.28 26.49
CA GLY A 437 -15.90 17.06 27.13
C GLY A 437 -15.33 16.20 28.26
N ASP A 438 -14.11 15.68 28.06
CA ASP A 438 -13.33 14.88 29.02
C ASP A 438 -13.67 13.38 29.17
N ALA A 439 -14.31 12.76 28.18
CA ALA A 439 -14.36 11.29 28.14
C ALA A 439 -12.97 10.72 27.79
N GLU A 440 -12.45 9.83 28.63
CA GLU A 440 -11.17 9.16 28.39
C GLU A 440 -11.27 8.30 27.13
N LEU A 441 -10.33 8.47 26.20
CA LEU A 441 -10.33 7.75 24.93
C LEU A 441 -9.97 6.28 25.12
N GLY A 442 -10.68 5.40 24.44
CA GLY A 442 -10.34 3.99 24.34
C GLY A 442 -9.26 3.68 23.31
N ILE A 443 -9.21 4.47 22.24
CA ILE A 443 -8.17 4.45 21.20
C ILE A 443 -7.79 5.88 20.80
N SER A 444 -6.61 6.05 20.19
CA SER A 444 -6.23 7.36 19.64
C SER A 444 -7.16 7.76 18.48
N LEU A 445 -7.27 9.06 18.23
CA LEU A 445 -8.03 9.58 17.10
C LEU A 445 -7.42 9.14 15.75
N GLU A 446 -6.10 9.01 15.69
CA GLU A 446 -5.36 8.46 14.55
C GLU A 446 -5.77 7.01 14.27
N ALA A 447 -5.82 6.18 15.32
CA ALA A 447 -6.19 4.78 15.19
C ALA A 447 -7.68 4.60 14.84
N ALA A 448 -8.57 5.45 15.38
CA ALA A 448 -9.97 5.52 14.96
C ALA A 448 -10.11 5.87 13.47
N TRP A 449 -9.32 6.84 12.99
CA TRP A 449 -9.28 7.21 11.58
C TRP A 449 -8.75 6.07 10.69
N TYR A 450 -7.68 5.40 11.11
CA TYR A 450 -7.18 4.21 10.42
C TYR A 450 -8.23 3.10 10.35
N ALA A 451 -8.95 2.83 11.44
CA ALA A 451 -9.99 1.81 11.47
C ALA A 451 -11.11 2.13 10.46
N LEU A 452 -11.58 3.37 10.37
CA LEU A 452 -12.61 3.78 9.40
C LEU A 452 -12.13 3.63 7.94
N ILE A 453 -10.90 4.03 7.64
CA ILE A 453 -10.31 3.86 6.31
C ILE A 453 -10.19 2.37 5.94
N ILE A 454 -9.62 1.58 6.85
CA ILE A 454 -9.25 0.19 6.56
C ILE A 454 -10.49 -0.71 6.60
N LEU A 455 -11.28 -0.65 7.67
CA LEU A 455 -12.45 -1.52 7.89
C LEU A 455 -13.68 -1.03 7.13
N GLY A 456 -13.84 0.30 6.99
CA GLY A 456 -14.99 0.89 6.32
C GLY A 456 -14.82 1.03 4.81
N ALA A 457 -13.67 1.51 4.33
CA ALA A 457 -13.46 1.78 2.90
C ALA A 457 -12.68 0.69 2.12
N ASP A 458 -12.31 -0.43 2.77
CA ASP A 458 -11.44 -1.49 2.21
C ASP A 458 -10.16 -0.93 1.57
N VAL A 459 -9.56 0.08 2.22
CA VAL A 459 -8.32 0.72 1.77
C VAL A 459 -7.14 0.15 2.55
N VAL A 460 -6.11 -0.30 1.83
CA VAL A 460 -4.82 -0.62 2.44
C VAL A 460 -4.09 0.67 2.79
N VAL A 461 -3.53 0.80 3.98
CA VAL A 461 -2.90 2.03 4.43
C VAL A 461 -1.38 1.93 4.43
N LEU A 462 -0.71 2.95 3.89
CA LEU A 462 0.71 3.18 4.17
C LEU A 462 0.87 3.94 5.50
N ASN A 463 1.40 3.25 6.51
CA ASN A 463 1.72 3.81 7.81
C ASN A 463 3.21 4.17 7.85
N GLY A 464 3.50 5.47 7.99
CA GLY A 464 4.86 5.99 8.03
C GLY A 464 5.30 6.43 9.42
N THR A 465 4.78 5.85 10.51
CA THR A 465 5.18 6.25 11.86
C THR A 465 6.67 6.00 12.12
N THR A 466 7.27 6.80 13.01
CA THR A 466 8.60 6.55 13.58
C THR A 466 8.57 6.29 15.08
N SER A 467 7.37 6.27 15.66
CA SER A 467 7.15 5.97 17.07
C SER A 467 6.89 4.49 17.22
N GLN A 468 7.71 3.80 18.03
CA GLN A 468 7.50 2.39 18.35
C GLN A 468 6.12 2.17 18.99
N GLN A 469 5.69 3.08 19.87
CA GLN A 469 4.38 3.03 20.50
C GLN A 469 3.27 3.02 19.44
N HIS A 470 3.31 3.94 18.47
CA HIS A 470 2.30 3.98 17.42
C HIS A 470 2.39 2.79 16.46
N MET A 471 3.58 2.22 16.21
CA MET A 471 3.69 0.99 15.41
C MET A 471 2.81 -0.13 16.01
N ARG A 472 2.87 -0.28 17.34
CA ARG A 472 2.09 -1.27 18.08
C ARG A 472 0.60 -0.88 18.14
N GLU A 473 0.32 0.33 18.62
CA GLU A 473 -1.05 0.81 18.84
C GLU A 473 -1.89 0.79 17.55
N ASP A 474 -1.31 1.20 16.41
CA ASP A 474 -2.02 1.26 15.13
C ASP A 474 -2.41 -0.15 14.63
N LEU A 475 -1.59 -1.16 14.91
CA LEU A 475 -1.88 -2.57 14.57
C LEU A 475 -2.89 -3.18 15.54
N GLU A 476 -2.65 -3.07 16.85
CA GLU A 476 -3.52 -3.63 17.89
C GLU A 476 -4.91 -3.00 17.87
N CYS A 477 -5.01 -1.69 17.63
CA CYS A 477 -6.29 -1.02 17.51
C CYS A 477 -7.11 -1.58 16.34
N LEU A 478 -6.49 -1.88 15.20
CA LEU A 478 -7.23 -2.37 14.04
C LEU A 478 -7.91 -3.72 14.34
N GLU A 479 -7.20 -4.62 15.01
CA GLU A 479 -7.75 -5.91 15.45
C GLU A 479 -8.86 -5.72 16.49
N ARG A 480 -8.62 -4.87 17.49
CA ARG A 480 -9.59 -4.57 18.55
C ARG A 480 -10.89 -3.99 18.01
N VAL A 481 -10.81 -3.02 17.09
CA VAL A 481 -12.00 -2.44 16.45
C VAL A 481 -12.72 -3.46 15.56
N ASP A 482 -11.99 -4.32 14.83
CA ASP A 482 -12.62 -5.33 13.97
C ASP A 482 -13.38 -6.40 14.74
N ARG A 483 -12.88 -6.78 15.92
CA ARG A 483 -13.57 -7.65 16.87
C ARG A 483 -14.77 -6.94 17.52
N TRP A 484 -14.52 -5.80 18.15
CA TRP A 484 -15.54 -5.06 18.89
C TRP A 484 -16.74 -4.66 18.04
N ARG A 485 -16.55 -4.20 16.80
CA ARG A 485 -17.66 -3.78 15.91
C ARG A 485 -18.63 -4.92 15.53
N LYS A 486 -18.29 -6.17 15.84
CA LYS A 486 -19.16 -7.35 15.63
C LYS A 486 -20.05 -7.64 16.84
N THR A 487 -19.75 -7.08 18.01
CA THR A 487 -20.61 -7.15 19.19
C THR A 487 -21.89 -6.32 18.98
N PRO A 488 -23.01 -6.62 19.67
CA PRO A 488 -24.25 -5.84 19.52
C PRO A 488 -24.06 -4.34 19.79
N GLN A 489 -23.33 -4.00 20.86
CA GLN A 489 -23.01 -2.60 21.21
C GLN A 489 -22.12 -1.96 20.15
N GLY A 490 -21.01 -2.61 19.81
CA GLY A 490 -20.04 -2.06 18.86
C GLY A 490 -20.61 -1.91 17.46
N LYS A 491 -21.50 -2.81 17.02
CA LYS A 491 -22.17 -2.75 15.72
C LYS A 491 -22.98 -1.46 15.55
N LYS A 492 -23.74 -1.04 16.57
CA LYS A 492 -24.54 0.19 16.54
C LYS A 492 -23.65 1.43 16.38
N VAL A 493 -22.67 1.58 17.27
CA VAL A 493 -21.77 2.74 17.26
C VAL A 493 -20.91 2.78 15.99
N TRP A 494 -20.41 1.62 15.54
CA TRP A 494 -19.68 1.50 14.29
C TRP A 494 -20.51 1.98 13.10
N TYR A 495 -21.78 1.56 13.01
CA TYR A 495 -22.66 1.97 11.91
C TYR A 495 -22.86 3.48 11.86
N GLU A 496 -23.18 4.12 12.99
CA GLU A 496 -23.34 5.58 13.07
C GLU A 496 -22.05 6.32 12.67
N CYS A 497 -20.91 5.88 13.19
CA CYS A 497 -19.62 6.48 12.87
C CYS A 497 -19.25 6.27 11.39
N PHE A 498 -19.54 5.08 10.86
CA PHE A 498 -19.27 4.70 9.49
C PHE A 498 -20.14 5.48 8.50
N GLU A 499 -21.41 5.74 8.79
CA GLU A 499 -22.25 6.59 7.94
C GLU A 499 -21.72 8.03 7.86
N GLY A 500 -21.25 8.59 8.99
CA GLY A 500 -20.56 9.88 9.00
C GLY A 500 -19.29 9.88 8.14
N PHE A 501 -18.48 8.82 8.26
CA PHE A 501 -17.28 8.64 7.43
C PHE A 501 -17.61 8.49 5.94
N LYS A 502 -18.62 7.69 5.59
CA LYS A 502 -19.08 7.50 4.21
C LYS A 502 -19.53 8.81 3.58
N ALA A 503 -20.29 9.61 4.32
CA ALA A 503 -20.72 10.94 3.86
C ALA A 503 -19.52 11.85 3.57
N LEU A 504 -18.46 11.77 4.38
CA LEU A 504 -17.23 12.55 4.16
C LEU A 504 -16.44 12.10 2.93
N VAL A 505 -16.25 10.78 2.76
CA VAL A 505 -15.37 10.22 1.71
C VAL A 505 -16.11 9.81 0.44
N GLY A 506 -17.41 10.08 0.37
CA GLY A 506 -18.25 9.94 -0.81
C GLY A 506 -18.66 8.52 -1.17
N MET A 507 -18.63 7.55 -0.23
CA MET A 507 -19.10 6.19 -0.54
C MET A 507 -20.62 6.20 -0.81
N PRO A 508 -21.12 5.40 -1.77
CA PRO A 508 -22.55 5.36 -2.03
C PRO A 508 -23.28 4.87 -0.77
N PRO A 509 -24.53 5.33 -0.53
CA PRO A 509 -25.39 4.70 0.46
C PRO A 509 -25.55 3.20 0.13
N PRO A 510 -25.84 2.34 1.12
CA PRO A 510 -26.20 0.95 0.81
C PRO A 510 -27.38 0.96 -0.18
N PRO A 511 -27.50 -0.03 -1.08
CA PRO A 511 -28.70 -0.13 -1.90
C PRO A 511 -29.92 -0.17 -0.99
N SER A 512 -30.87 0.74 -1.24
CA SER A 512 -32.15 0.87 -0.55
C SER A 512 -33.02 -0.36 -0.71
#